data_AF-A0A7X9J3S9-F1
#
_entry.id   AF-A0A7X9J3S9-F1
#
_cell.length_a   1.000
_cell.length_b   1.000
_cell.length_c   1.000
_cell.angle_alpha   90.00
_cell.angle_beta   90.00
_cell.angle_gamma   90.00
#
_symmetry.space_group_name_H-M   'P 1'
#
loop_
_entity.id
_entity.type
_entity.pdbx_description
1 polymer ?
#
loop_
_entity_poly.entity_id
_entity_poly.type
_entity_poly.pdbx_seq_one_letter_code
_entity_poly.pdbx_strand_id
1 'polypeptide(L)'
;LAERALAIGRAGEVEAFGQLLELLKSSSGNVRRLAASALRKLARRGVDQAAAVAALAPVARGDSHPQARQYAIRALKAYGAAAQGCLHDLRDQARNPAEKPYIRRDAAAAAAFIQRAVRAAAASVERHCQRCNARVTPEEYARSEQVFQRVFCDRCFDEVFLARRNFETQVEITKTIVAPDGTVVQTEGERRIADWLTAHGIAYRYDAKFRIIGEFQIRPDFYLPELDVYIEYWGLDTPHYKMSMYKKQMLYQQAGKRLISVHPQDLPGLDGLLTAKLRHLGYHP
;
A
#
# COMPACT_ATOMS: atom_id res chain seq x y z
N LEU A 1 35.73 30.82 2.02
CA LEU A 1 34.69 29.75 2.09
C LEU A 1 35.28 28.35 2.32
N ALA A 2 36.26 27.89 1.54
CA ALA A 2 36.87 26.56 1.69
C ALA A 2 37.54 26.33 3.06
N GLU A 3 38.34 27.29 3.52
CA GLU A 3 38.97 27.24 4.85
C GLU A 3 37.96 27.21 5.98
N ARG A 4 36.85 27.95 5.85
CA ARG A 4 35.76 27.93 6.84
C ARG A 4 35.12 26.55 6.94
N ALA A 5 34.82 25.88 5.81
CA ALA A 5 34.31 24.51 5.83
C ALA A 5 35.29 23.53 6.52
N LEU A 6 36.59 23.70 6.27
CA LEU A 6 37.64 22.91 6.90
C LEU A 6 37.71 23.15 8.42
N ALA A 7 37.66 24.41 8.84
CA ALA A 7 37.70 24.80 10.25
C ALA A 7 36.53 24.18 11.03
N ILE A 8 35.29 24.37 10.55
CA ILE A 8 34.07 23.79 11.14
C ILE A 8 34.23 22.27 11.29
N GLY A 9 34.65 21.59 10.22
CA GLY A 9 34.80 20.14 10.23
C GLY A 9 35.95 19.63 11.11
N ARG A 10 36.99 20.44 11.38
CA ARG A 10 38.08 20.07 12.31
C ARG A 10 37.65 20.26 13.76
N ALA A 11 37.00 21.38 14.06
CA ALA A 11 36.51 21.69 15.40
C ALA A 11 35.28 20.84 15.79
N GLY A 12 34.52 20.35 14.81
CA GLY A 12 33.27 19.64 15.06
C GLY A 12 32.17 20.59 15.56
N GLU A 13 32.18 21.84 15.08
CA GLU A 13 31.23 22.90 15.43
C GLU A 13 29.81 22.53 14.95
N VAL A 14 28.99 21.97 15.84
CA VAL A 14 27.59 21.61 15.55
C VAL A 14 26.75 22.86 15.27
N GLU A 15 27.00 23.97 15.96
CA GLU A 15 26.32 25.26 15.74
C GLU A 15 26.51 25.81 14.33
N ALA A 16 27.62 25.47 13.67
CA ALA A 16 27.91 25.87 12.29
C ALA A 16 27.30 24.90 11.24
N PHE A 17 26.44 23.98 11.66
CA PHE A 17 25.80 23.00 10.77
C PHE A 17 25.02 23.67 9.62
N GLY A 18 24.18 24.67 9.92
CA GLY A 18 23.42 25.40 8.89
C GLY A 18 24.34 26.07 7.87
N GLN A 19 25.49 26.59 8.31
CA GLN A 19 26.49 27.16 7.41
C GLN A 19 27.06 26.12 6.44
N LEU A 20 27.28 24.87 6.87
CA LEU A 20 27.73 23.80 5.98
C LEU A 20 26.69 23.43 4.91
N LEU A 21 25.40 23.49 5.24
CA LEU A 21 24.33 23.25 4.27
C LEU A 21 24.34 24.31 3.16
N GLU A 22 24.55 25.58 3.51
CA GLU A 22 24.70 26.65 2.50
C GLU A 22 25.98 26.50 1.67
N LEU A 23 27.09 26.05 2.28
CA LEU A 23 28.34 25.82 1.55
C LEU A 23 28.23 24.69 0.50
N LEU A 24 27.30 23.74 0.66
CA LEU A 24 27.00 22.75 -0.38
C LEU A 24 26.36 23.36 -1.64
N LYS A 25 25.83 24.58 -1.57
CA LYS A 25 25.27 25.31 -2.72
C LYS A 25 26.29 26.20 -3.42
N SER A 26 27.53 26.24 -2.94
CA SER A 26 28.59 27.09 -3.51
C SER A 26 28.87 26.74 -4.98
N SER A 27 29.20 27.74 -5.80
CA SER A 27 29.68 27.52 -7.18
C SER A 27 30.99 26.73 -7.24
N SER A 28 31.81 26.77 -6.18
CA SER A 28 33.09 26.06 -6.12
C SER A 28 32.92 24.59 -5.72
N GLY A 29 33.27 23.67 -6.63
CA GLY A 29 33.25 22.23 -6.35
C GLY A 29 34.14 21.81 -5.17
N ASN A 30 35.26 22.51 -4.95
CA ASN A 30 36.12 22.27 -3.79
C ASN A 30 35.45 22.67 -2.47
N VAL A 31 34.69 23.77 -2.44
CA VAL A 31 33.93 24.18 -1.26
C VAL A 31 32.85 23.14 -0.94
N ARG A 32 32.09 22.69 -1.95
CA ARG A 32 31.06 21.64 -1.78
C ARG A 32 31.67 20.34 -1.25
N ARG A 33 32.80 19.91 -1.81
CA ARG A 33 33.56 18.74 -1.33
C ARG A 33 33.96 18.86 0.14
N LEU A 34 34.48 20.01 0.55
CA LEU A 34 34.90 20.25 1.93
C LEU A 34 33.71 20.34 2.90
N ALA A 35 32.60 20.96 2.47
CA ALA A 35 31.36 20.98 3.22
C ALA A 35 30.81 19.57 3.45
N ALA A 36 30.76 18.73 2.40
CA ALA A 36 30.36 17.33 2.53
C ALA A 36 31.28 16.53 3.47
N SER A 37 32.59 16.77 3.41
CA SER A 37 33.57 16.17 4.33
C SER A 37 33.33 16.57 5.79
N ALA A 38 33.00 17.85 6.04
CA ALA A 38 32.70 18.37 7.36
C ALA A 38 31.39 17.79 7.91
N LEU A 39 30.32 17.78 7.11
CA LEU A 39 29.04 17.17 7.46
C LEU A 39 29.18 15.70 7.87
N ARG A 40 29.98 14.92 7.12
CA ARG A 40 30.29 13.53 7.47
C ARG A 40 30.86 13.40 8.89
N LYS A 41 31.71 14.33 9.33
CA LYS A 41 32.32 14.31 10.67
C LYS A 41 31.31 14.68 11.76
N LEU A 42 30.30 15.49 11.42
CA LEU A 42 29.23 15.88 12.34
C LEU A 42 28.13 14.83 12.47
N ALA A 43 28.07 13.82 11.59
CA ALA A 43 26.99 12.83 11.55
C ALA A 43 26.70 12.11 12.90
N ARG A 44 27.69 12.00 13.79
CA ARG A 44 27.54 11.39 15.13
C ARG A 44 27.41 12.39 16.27
N ARG A 45 27.25 13.68 15.97
CA ARG A 45 27.26 14.78 16.96
C ARG A 45 25.88 15.42 17.15
N GLY A 46 24.80 14.66 16.89
CA GLY A 46 23.43 15.12 17.14
C GLY A 46 22.90 16.20 16.19
N VAL A 47 23.53 16.41 15.04
CA VAL A 47 22.98 17.30 13.99
C VAL A 47 21.70 16.72 13.40
N ASP A 48 20.87 17.58 12.80
CA ASP A 48 19.70 17.18 12.04
C ASP A 48 20.12 16.29 10.85
N GLN A 49 19.90 14.98 11.01
CA GLN A 49 20.27 13.98 10.01
C GLN A 49 19.42 14.11 8.74
N ALA A 50 18.15 14.50 8.87
CA ALA A 50 17.25 14.63 7.73
C ALA A 50 17.67 15.81 6.85
N ALA A 51 17.94 16.97 7.46
CA ALA A 51 18.44 18.15 6.75
C ALA A 51 19.79 17.88 6.07
N ALA A 52 20.71 17.16 6.75
CA ALA A 52 22.00 16.81 6.18
C ALA A 52 21.86 15.90 4.95
N VAL A 53 21.04 14.84 5.06
CA VAL A 53 20.78 13.91 3.95
C VAL A 53 20.13 14.63 2.79
N ALA A 54 19.14 15.49 3.04
CA ALA A 54 18.45 16.27 2.01
C ALA A 54 19.41 17.18 1.23
N ALA A 55 20.37 17.83 1.91
CA ALA A 55 21.37 18.66 1.25
C ALA A 55 22.47 17.86 0.52
N LEU A 56 22.86 16.70 1.05
CA LEU A 56 23.91 15.85 0.47
C LEU A 56 23.44 15.03 -0.74
N ALA A 57 22.17 14.61 -0.76
CA ALA A 57 21.60 13.78 -1.83
C ALA A 57 21.80 14.36 -3.25
N PRO A 58 21.44 15.64 -3.55
CA PRO A 58 21.66 16.19 -4.88
C PRO A 58 23.14 16.28 -5.26
N VAL A 59 24.01 16.58 -4.29
CA VAL A 59 25.48 16.62 -4.49
C VAL A 59 26.02 15.23 -4.81
N ALA A 60 25.56 14.20 -4.12
CA ALA A 60 25.95 12.82 -4.42
C ALA A 60 25.49 12.41 -5.83
N ARG A 61 24.23 12.72 -6.18
CA ARG A 61 23.58 12.30 -7.42
C ARG A 61 24.25 12.86 -8.67
N GLY A 62 24.46 14.18 -8.73
CA GLY A 62 24.71 14.86 -10.01
C GLY A 62 25.69 16.03 -9.99
N ASP A 63 26.50 16.20 -8.94
CA ASP A 63 27.47 17.31 -8.90
C ASP A 63 28.51 17.21 -10.01
N SER A 64 28.75 18.31 -10.73
CA SER A 64 29.73 18.37 -11.82
C SER A 64 31.17 18.06 -11.38
N HIS A 65 31.49 18.22 -10.09
CA HIS A 65 32.79 17.95 -9.52
C HIS A 65 32.86 16.52 -8.93
N PRO A 66 33.60 15.57 -9.54
CA PRO A 66 33.56 14.16 -9.13
C PRO A 66 33.97 13.91 -7.67
N GLN A 67 34.91 14.69 -7.13
CA GLN A 67 35.29 14.55 -5.72
C GLN A 67 34.20 15.09 -4.77
N ALA A 68 33.39 16.08 -5.16
CA ALA A 68 32.28 16.55 -4.33
C ALA A 68 31.24 15.43 -4.20
N ARG A 69 30.92 14.76 -5.31
CA ARG A 69 30.08 13.56 -5.34
C ARG A 69 30.60 12.47 -4.41
N GLN A 70 31.89 12.12 -4.54
CA GLN A 70 32.52 11.09 -3.70
C GLN A 70 32.36 11.40 -2.20
N TYR A 71 32.65 12.63 -1.79
CA TYR A 71 32.57 13.01 -0.38
C TYR A 71 31.12 13.09 0.12
N ALA A 72 30.18 13.49 -0.73
CA ALA A 72 28.76 13.43 -0.41
C ALA A 72 28.27 11.98 -0.21
N ILE A 73 28.67 11.04 -1.07
CA ILE A 73 28.38 9.61 -0.91
C ILE A 73 28.94 9.07 0.41
N ARG A 74 30.18 9.42 0.75
CA ARG A 74 30.80 9.03 2.02
C ARG A 74 30.09 9.66 3.23
N ALA A 75 29.56 10.87 3.08
CA ALA A 75 28.77 11.54 4.10
C ALA A 75 27.42 10.85 4.30
N LEU A 76 26.68 10.57 3.22
CA LEU A 76 25.41 9.82 3.27
C LEU A 76 25.58 8.46 3.98
N LYS A 77 26.67 7.74 3.70
CA LYS A 77 27.02 6.50 4.43
C LYS A 77 27.08 6.71 5.95
N ALA A 78 27.63 7.83 6.43
CA ALA A 78 27.79 8.11 7.85
C ALA A 78 26.45 8.40 8.56
N TYR A 79 25.43 8.86 7.83
CA TYR A 79 24.07 9.08 8.35
C TYR A 79 23.22 7.80 8.40
N GLY A 80 23.73 6.66 7.93
CA GLY A 80 23.11 5.35 8.15
C GLY A 80 21.66 5.27 7.67
N ALA A 81 20.74 4.84 8.56
CA ALA A 81 19.33 4.63 8.22
C ALA A 81 18.61 5.92 7.76
N ALA A 82 19.04 7.11 8.23
CA ALA A 82 18.47 8.37 7.78
C ALA A 82 18.66 8.61 6.27
N ALA A 83 19.70 8.01 5.67
CA ALA A 83 19.98 8.10 4.24
C ALA A 83 19.25 7.03 3.39
N GLN A 84 18.25 6.33 3.93
CA GLN A 84 17.54 5.25 3.22
C GLN A 84 16.97 5.66 1.86
N GLY A 85 16.48 6.91 1.75
CA GLY A 85 15.92 7.44 0.50
C GLY A 85 16.95 7.56 -0.64
N CYS A 86 18.24 7.49 -0.34
CA CYS A 86 19.33 7.54 -1.34
C CYS A 86 19.73 6.15 -1.86
N LEU A 87 19.15 5.04 -1.36
CA LEU A 87 19.59 3.68 -1.70
C LEU A 87 19.48 3.36 -3.20
N HIS A 88 18.44 3.85 -3.87
CA HIS A 88 18.25 3.63 -5.30
C HIS A 88 19.38 4.30 -6.10
N ASP A 89 19.54 5.61 -5.94
CA ASP A 89 20.58 6.41 -6.60
C ASP A 89 21.99 5.84 -6.37
N LEU A 90 22.31 5.42 -5.14
CA LEU A 90 23.61 4.84 -4.82
C LEU A 90 23.84 3.49 -5.51
N ARG A 91 22.81 2.68 -5.72
CA ARG A 91 22.91 1.41 -6.45
C ARG A 91 23.11 1.64 -7.94
N ASP A 92 22.41 2.62 -8.50
CA ASP A 92 22.57 3.00 -9.91
C ASP A 92 23.99 3.51 -10.16
N GLN A 93 24.48 4.40 -9.29
CA GLN A 93 25.87 4.89 -9.36
C GLN A 93 26.91 3.78 -9.20
N ALA A 94 26.65 2.76 -8.38
CA ALA A 94 27.56 1.62 -8.23
C ALA A 94 27.66 0.77 -9.52
N ARG A 95 26.56 0.64 -10.24
CA ARG A 95 26.44 -0.18 -11.46
C ARG A 95 26.81 0.57 -12.73
N ASN A 96 26.72 1.90 -12.73
CA ASN A 96 26.98 2.72 -13.91
C ASN A 96 28.45 2.63 -14.36
N PRO A 97 28.76 2.09 -15.56
CA PRO A 97 30.13 1.97 -16.05
C PRO A 97 30.76 3.31 -16.44
N ALA A 98 29.96 4.35 -16.72
CA ALA A 98 30.46 5.69 -17.03
C ALA A 98 31.01 6.42 -15.79
N GLU A 99 30.71 5.91 -14.59
CA GLU A 99 31.18 6.49 -13.34
C GLU A 99 32.65 6.19 -13.06
N LYS A 100 33.30 7.12 -12.36
CA LYS A 100 34.68 6.92 -11.91
C LYS A 100 34.76 5.69 -10.98
N PRO A 101 35.79 4.84 -11.07
CA PRO A 101 35.87 3.60 -10.27
C PRO A 101 35.73 3.82 -8.76
N TYR A 102 36.29 4.91 -8.23
CA TYR A 102 36.18 5.24 -6.80
C TYR A 102 34.77 5.68 -6.40
N ILE A 103 34.00 6.31 -7.29
CA ILE A 103 32.59 6.67 -7.04
C ILE A 103 31.77 5.39 -6.97
N ARG A 104 31.93 4.48 -7.95
CA ARG A 104 31.24 3.19 -7.97
C ARG A 104 31.48 2.38 -6.70
N ARG A 105 32.76 2.27 -6.28
CA ARG A 105 33.15 1.58 -5.04
C ARG A 105 32.54 2.23 -3.80
N ASP A 106 32.66 3.55 -3.67
CA ASP A 106 32.17 4.26 -2.49
C ASP A 106 30.63 4.24 -2.43
N ALA A 107 29.94 4.28 -3.58
CA ALA A 107 28.49 4.15 -3.70
C ALA A 107 28.00 2.75 -3.32
N ALA A 108 28.66 1.69 -3.81
CA ALA A 108 28.36 0.31 -3.42
C ALA A 108 28.52 0.11 -1.91
N ALA A 109 29.62 0.62 -1.34
CA ALA A 109 29.89 0.53 0.10
C ALA A 109 28.90 1.37 0.94
N ALA A 110 28.44 2.51 0.43
CA ALA A 110 27.40 3.32 1.07
C ALA A 110 26.05 2.61 1.05
N ALA A 111 25.62 2.10 -0.11
CA ALA A 111 24.36 1.39 -0.26
C ALA A 111 24.29 0.14 0.65
N ALA A 112 25.35 -0.67 0.69
CA ALA A 112 25.40 -1.85 1.56
C ALA A 112 25.31 -1.48 3.05
N PHE A 113 26.02 -0.42 3.47
CA PHE A 113 26.02 0.02 4.86
C PHE A 113 24.67 0.61 5.28
N ILE A 114 24.08 1.48 4.46
CA ILE A 114 22.76 2.08 4.70
C ILE A 114 21.70 0.99 4.75
N GLN A 115 21.71 0.03 3.83
CA GLN A 115 20.76 -1.08 3.83
C GLN A 115 20.82 -1.89 5.13
N ARG A 116 22.03 -2.16 5.64
CA ARG A 116 22.22 -2.86 6.92
C ARG A 116 21.73 -2.02 8.11
N ALA A 117 22.00 -0.71 8.10
CA ALA A 117 21.53 0.20 9.14
C ALA A 117 19.99 0.30 9.17
N VAL A 118 19.33 0.35 8.01
CA VAL A 118 17.87 0.31 7.89
C VAL A 118 17.30 -0.99 8.47
N ARG A 119 17.89 -2.14 8.13
CA ARG A 119 17.45 -3.43 8.69
C ARG A 119 17.61 -3.49 10.20
N ALA A 120 18.75 -3.02 10.72
CA ALA A 120 18.99 -2.97 12.17
C ALA A 120 17.98 -2.06 12.89
N ALA A 121 17.69 -0.88 12.34
CA ALA A 121 16.69 0.04 12.90
C ALA A 121 15.26 -0.54 12.84
N ALA A 122 14.91 -1.27 11.76
CA ALA A 122 13.62 -1.94 11.66
C ALA A 122 13.48 -3.08 12.68
N ALA A 123 14.56 -3.82 12.94
CA ALA A 123 14.61 -4.91 13.92
C ALA A 123 14.57 -4.42 15.38
N SER A 124 15.00 -3.20 15.67
CA SER A 124 14.90 -2.61 17.02
C SER A 124 13.47 -2.18 17.40
N VAL A 125 12.54 -2.13 16.43
CA VAL A 125 11.13 -1.83 16.72
C VAL A 125 10.42 -3.14 17.05
N GLU A 126 10.18 -3.36 18.34
CA GLU A 126 9.44 -4.52 18.82
C GLU A 126 7.97 -4.41 18.41
N ARG A 127 7.48 -5.41 17.67
CA ARG A 127 6.09 -5.51 17.22
C ARG A 127 5.52 -6.85 17.66
N HIS A 128 4.24 -6.86 17.98
CA HIS A 128 3.53 -8.05 18.44
C HIS A 128 2.33 -8.35 17.55
N CYS A 129 2.08 -9.64 17.33
CA CYS A 129 0.94 -10.13 16.59
C CYS A 129 -0.35 -9.77 17.33
N GLN A 130 -1.30 -9.13 16.65
CA GLN A 130 -2.57 -8.71 17.25
C GLN A 130 -3.45 -9.88 17.70
N ARG A 131 -3.19 -11.10 17.21
CA ARG A 131 -4.01 -12.30 17.50
C ARG A 131 -3.45 -13.18 18.60
N CYS A 132 -2.15 -13.46 18.58
CA CYS A 132 -1.51 -14.39 19.53
C CYS A 132 -0.44 -13.71 20.40
N ASN A 133 -0.20 -12.42 20.22
CA ASN A 133 0.80 -11.63 20.93
C ASN A 133 2.25 -12.11 20.78
N ALA A 134 2.54 -13.02 19.83
CA ALA A 134 3.90 -13.40 19.50
C ALA A 134 4.70 -12.21 18.94
N ARG A 135 6.00 -12.16 19.20
CA ARG A 135 6.91 -11.20 18.55
C ARG A 135 6.88 -11.40 17.04
N VAL A 136 6.88 -10.30 16.30
CA VAL A 136 6.77 -10.26 14.84
C VAL A 136 8.06 -9.68 14.26
N THR A 137 8.65 -10.42 13.33
CA THR A 137 9.83 -9.98 12.58
C THR A 137 9.48 -8.83 11.61
N PRO A 138 10.46 -8.01 11.19
CA PRO A 138 10.22 -6.97 10.18
C PRO A 138 9.62 -7.51 8.88
N GLU A 139 10.01 -8.72 8.47
CA GLU A 139 9.50 -9.40 7.27
C GLU A 139 8.04 -9.83 7.44
N GLU A 140 7.68 -10.44 8.57
CA GLU A 140 6.28 -10.79 8.90
C GLU A 140 5.40 -9.54 8.98
N TYR A 141 5.90 -8.47 9.60
CA TYR A 141 5.20 -7.18 9.65
C TYR A 141 4.95 -6.62 8.25
N ALA A 142 5.98 -6.53 7.40
CA ALA A 142 5.84 -6.01 6.04
C ALA A 142 4.82 -6.80 5.21
N ARG A 143 4.86 -8.14 5.29
CA ARG A 143 3.93 -9.03 4.60
C ARG A 143 2.50 -8.85 5.11
N SER A 144 2.32 -8.82 6.42
CA SER A 144 1.01 -8.71 7.05
C SER A 144 0.36 -7.35 6.82
N GLU A 145 1.14 -6.26 6.86
CA GLU A 145 0.67 -4.92 6.52
C GLU A 145 0.21 -4.83 5.07
N GLN A 146 0.99 -5.38 4.13
CA GLN A 146 0.66 -5.34 2.70
C GLN A 146 -0.65 -6.06 2.36
N VAL A 147 -0.96 -7.16 3.06
CA VAL A 147 -2.11 -8.02 2.72
C VAL A 147 -3.33 -7.73 3.59
N PHE A 148 -3.12 -7.42 4.87
CA PHE A 148 -4.18 -7.32 5.87
C PHE A 148 -4.25 -5.96 6.57
N GLN A 149 -3.25 -5.07 6.40
CA GLN A 149 -3.11 -3.82 7.17
C GLN A 149 -3.23 -4.02 8.68
N ARG A 150 -2.75 -5.18 9.14
CA ARG A 150 -2.75 -5.61 10.53
C ARG A 150 -1.46 -6.35 10.79
N VAL A 151 -1.02 -6.35 12.05
CA VAL A 151 0.21 -7.05 12.45
C VAL A 151 -0.12 -8.49 12.82
N PHE A 152 0.30 -9.45 11.99
CA PHE A 152 0.24 -10.88 12.27
C PHE A 152 1.62 -11.52 12.16
N CYS A 153 1.88 -12.54 12.98
CA CYS A 153 2.97 -13.48 12.73
C CYS A 153 2.59 -14.44 11.59
N ASP A 154 3.56 -15.14 11.02
CA ASP A 154 3.35 -16.01 9.86
C ASP A 154 2.28 -17.08 10.11
N ARG A 155 2.26 -17.70 11.30
CA ARG A 155 1.20 -18.65 11.67
C ARG A 155 -0.19 -18.03 11.61
N CYS A 156 -0.37 -16.85 12.22
CA CYS A 156 -1.68 -16.19 12.24
C CYS A 156 -2.06 -15.66 10.85
N PHE A 157 -1.07 -15.20 10.07
CA PHE A 157 -1.24 -14.80 8.68
C PHE A 157 -1.79 -15.96 7.87
N ASP A 158 -1.15 -17.13 7.93
CA ASP A 158 -1.55 -18.33 7.19
C ASP A 158 -2.93 -18.81 7.61
N GLU A 159 -3.24 -18.85 8.90
CA GLU A 159 -4.58 -19.23 9.38
C GLU A 159 -5.66 -18.28 8.86
N VAL A 160 -5.43 -16.95 8.87
CA VAL A 160 -6.40 -15.96 8.35
C VAL A 160 -6.51 -16.05 6.83
N PHE A 161 -5.39 -16.25 6.14
CA PHE A 161 -5.34 -16.39 4.70
C PHE A 161 -6.05 -17.67 4.23
N LEU A 162 -5.78 -18.80 4.89
CA LEU A 162 -6.46 -20.08 4.66
C LEU A 162 -7.94 -19.99 5.00
N ALA A 163 -8.34 -19.32 6.09
CA ALA A 163 -9.75 -19.12 6.40
C ALA A 163 -10.47 -18.34 5.29
N ARG A 164 -9.86 -17.27 4.75
CA ARG A 164 -10.41 -16.53 3.60
C ARG A 164 -10.52 -17.40 2.36
N ARG A 165 -9.46 -18.16 2.02
CA ARG A 165 -9.46 -19.07 0.87
C ARG A 165 -10.52 -20.17 1.03
N ASN A 166 -10.62 -20.77 2.21
CA ASN A 166 -11.61 -21.80 2.52
C ASN A 166 -13.03 -21.25 2.44
N PHE A 167 -13.27 -20.01 2.87
CA PHE A 167 -14.56 -19.35 2.70
C PHE A 167 -14.93 -19.19 1.21
N GLU A 168 -13.99 -18.75 0.37
CA GLU A 168 -14.25 -18.64 -1.09
C GLU A 168 -14.56 -20.00 -1.72
N THR A 169 -13.80 -21.04 -1.37
CA THR A 169 -14.04 -22.41 -1.82
C THR A 169 -15.40 -22.93 -1.33
N GLN A 170 -15.78 -22.65 -0.08
CA GLN A 170 -17.08 -23.04 0.48
C GLN A 170 -18.23 -22.35 -0.26
N VAL A 171 -18.14 -21.04 -0.52
CA VAL A 171 -19.16 -20.32 -1.31
C VAL A 171 -19.32 -20.95 -2.68
N GLU A 172 -18.22 -21.31 -3.35
CA GLU A 172 -18.30 -21.94 -4.67
C GLU A 172 -18.92 -23.35 -4.62
N ILE A 173 -18.56 -24.17 -3.63
CA ILE A 173 -19.15 -25.51 -3.43
C ILE A 173 -20.66 -25.44 -3.17
N THR A 174 -21.14 -24.37 -2.54
CA THR A 174 -22.58 -24.23 -2.25
C THR A 174 -23.42 -23.85 -3.48
N LYS A 175 -22.81 -23.38 -4.58
CA LYS A 175 -23.51 -23.10 -5.83
C LYS A 175 -23.82 -24.40 -6.54
N THR A 176 -25.08 -24.79 -6.53
CA THR A 176 -25.52 -26.11 -7.04
C THR A 176 -26.74 -26.04 -7.94
N ILE A 177 -27.40 -24.88 -7.99
CA ILE A 177 -28.66 -24.70 -8.72
C ILE A 177 -28.36 -24.00 -10.04
N VAL A 178 -28.69 -24.61 -11.17
CA VAL A 178 -28.42 -24.05 -12.50
C VAL A 178 -29.60 -23.20 -12.96
N ALA A 179 -29.34 -21.95 -13.32
CA ALA A 179 -30.28 -21.02 -13.94
C ALA A 179 -30.32 -21.22 -15.48
N PRO A 180 -31.37 -20.73 -16.19
CA PRO A 180 -31.56 -20.94 -17.63
C PRO A 180 -30.41 -20.47 -18.52
N ASP A 181 -29.70 -19.43 -18.10
CA ASP A 181 -28.53 -18.89 -18.81
C ASP A 181 -27.23 -19.67 -18.51
N GLY A 182 -27.30 -20.72 -17.70
CA GLY A 182 -26.17 -21.55 -17.27
C GLY A 182 -25.47 -21.06 -16.01
N THR A 183 -25.88 -19.95 -15.41
CA THR A 183 -25.31 -19.47 -14.14
C THR A 183 -25.65 -20.44 -13.01
N VAL A 184 -24.66 -20.81 -12.20
CA VAL A 184 -24.86 -21.68 -11.03
C VAL A 184 -25.00 -20.82 -9.76
N VAL A 185 -26.19 -20.84 -9.16
CA VAL A 185 -26.55 -20.03 -7.98
C VAL A 185 -26.67 -20.88 -6.71
N GLN A 186 -26.72 -20.22 -5.55
CA GLN A 186 -26.68 -20.87 -4.25
C GLN A 186 -28.08 -21.24 -3.72
N THR A 187 -29.10 -20.44 -4.03
CA THR A 187 -30.46 -20.58 -3.49
C THR A 187 -31.54 -20.48 -4.56
N GLU A 188 -32.72 -21.04 -4.27
CA GLU A 188 -33.88 -20.95 -5.15
C GLU A 188 -34.39 -19.50 -5.32
N GLY A 189 -34.20 -18.64 -4.30
CA GLY A 189 -34.53 -17.22 -4.39
C GLY A 189 -33.66 -16.49 -5.42
N GLU A 190 -32.35 -16.74 -5.41
CA GLU A 190 -31.42 -16.21 -6.42
C GLU A 190 -31.72 -16.77 -7.80
N ARG A 191 -32.07 -18.07 -7.91
CA ARG A 191 -32.48 -18.66 -9.19
C ARG A 191 -33.66 -17.91 -9.78
N ARG A 192 -34.71 -17.64 -9.00
CA ARG A 192 -35.87 -16.87 -9.48
C ARG A 192 -35.52 -15.46 -9.97
N ILE A 193 -34.55 -14.81 -9.33
CA ILE A 193 -34.04 -13.51 -9.78
C ILE A 193 -33.28 -13.67 -11.11
N ALA A 194 -32.40 -14.68 -11.22
CA ALA A 194 -31.67 -14.99 -12.44
C ALA A 194 -32.60 -15.34 -13.61
N ASP A 195 -33.64 -16.16 -13.36
CA ASP A 195 -34.68 -16.53 -14.30
C ASP A 195 -35.40 -15.27 -14.82
N TRP A 196 -35.79 -14.37 -13.92
CA TRP A 196 -36.45 -13.13 -14.27
C TRP A 196 -35.57 -12.20 -15.11
N LEU A 197 -34.30 -11.99 -14.70
CA LEU A 197 -33.34 -11.17 -15.43
C LEU A 197 -33.10 -11.72 -16.85
N THR A 198 -32.95 -13.03 -16.97
CA THR A 198 -32.75 -13.71 -18.25
C THR A 198 -33.98 -13.55 -19.17
N ALA A 199 -35.19 -13.74 -18.62
CA ALA A 199 -36.43 -13.60 -19.38
C ALA A 199 -36.64 -12.18 -19.95
N HIS A 200 -36.11 -11.15 -19.28
CA HIS A 200 -36.17 -9.75 -19.72
C HIS A 200 -34.93 -9.31 -20.50
N GLY A 201 -34.00 -10.23 -20.83
CA GLY A 201 -32.79 -9.93 -21.59
C GLY A 201 -31.81 -9.02 -20.85
N ILE A 202 -31.85 -8.98 -19.52
CA ILE A 202 -31.00 -8.12 -18.69
C ILE A 202 -29.71 -8.86 -18.34
N ALA A 203 -28.58 -8.37 -18.87
CA ALA A 203 -27.27 -8.92 -18.54
C ALA A 203 -26.87 -8.63 -17.09
N TYR A 204 -26.29 -9.64 -16.42
CA TYR A 204 -25.84 -9.51 -15.03
C TYR A 204 -24.49 -10.20 -14.78
N ARG A 205 -23.86 -9.84 -13.67
CA ARG A 205 -22.72 -10.54 -13.09
C ARG A 205 -23.14 -11.10 -11.74
N TYR A 206 -23.12 -12.41 -11.60
CA TYR A 206 -23.46 -13.10 -10.36
C TYR A 206 -22.26 -13.18 -9.41
N ASP A 207 -22.50 -12.88 -8.13
CA ASP A 207 -21.57 -13.13 -7.03
C ASP A 207 -20.13 -12.60 -7.27
N ALA A 208 -20.05 -11.44 -7.93
CA ALA A 208 -18.81 -10.80 -8.35
C ALA A 208 -18.29 -9.81 -7.29
N LYS A 209 -16.97 -9.74 -7.10
CA LYS A 209 -16.36 -8.82 -6.11
C LYS A 209 -16.13 -7.43 -6.71
N PHE A 210 -16.52 -6.39 -6.00
CA PHE A 210 -16.31 -4.98 -6.38
C PHE A 210 -15.68 -4.19 -5.24
N ARG A 211 -14.80 -3.24 -5.58
CA ARG A 211 -14.38 -2.19 -4.63
C ARG A 211 -15.50 -1.16 -4.52
N ILE A 212 -15.80 -0.71 -3.31
CA ILE A 212 -16.86 0.28 -3.07
C ILE A 212 -16.32 1.61 -2.55
N ILE A 213 -15.78 1.67 -1.33
CA ILE A 213 -15.24 2.89 -0.70
C ILE A 213 -13.87 2.59 -0.14
N GLY A 214 -12.86 3.39 -0.50
CA GLY A 214 -11.48 3.18 -0.07
C GLY A 214 -11.03 1.75 -0.40
N GLU A 215 -10.77 0.98 0.64
CA GLU A 215 -10.34 -0.42 0.53
C GLU A 215 -11.45 -1.45 0.75
N PHE A 216 -12.66 -1.01 1.09
CA PHE A 216 -13.78 -1.92 1.31
C PHE A 216 -14.25 -2.56 0.00
N GLN A 217 -14.51 -3.86 0.06
CA GLN A 217 -15.08 -4.64 -1.03
C GLN A 217 -16.47 -5.14 -0.68
N ILE A 218 -17.31 -5.26 -1.69
CA ILE A 218 -18.63 -5.90 -1.64
C ILE A 218 -18.69 -7.03 -2.65
N ARG A 219 -19.59 -7.96 -2.41
CA ARG A 219 -19.92 -9.06 -3.32
C ARG A 219 -21.44 -9.14 -3.41
N PRO A 220 -22.10 -8.36 -4.29
CA PRO A 220 -23.54 -8.46 -4.53
C PRO A 220 -23.90 -9.84 -5.08
N ASP A 221 -25.14 -10.26 -4.84
CA ASP A 221 -25.67 -11.46 -5.46
C ASP A 221 -25.79 -11.23 -6.98
N PHE A 222 -26.28 -10.06 -7.41
CA PHE A 222 -26.30 -9.66 -8.82
C PHE A 222 -25.84 -8.21 -9.01
N TYR A 223 -25.03 -7.97 -10.03
CA TYR A 223 -24.72 -6.64 -10.55
C TYR A 223 -25.15 -6.52 -12.01
N LEU A 224 -25.95 -5.51 -12.33
CA LEU A 224 -26.47 -5.21 -13.67
C LEU A 224 -25.58 -4.12 -14.30
N PRO A 225 -24.62 -4.46 -15.19
CA PRO A 225 -23.60 -3.52 -15.64
C PRO A 225 -24.16 -2.36 -16.47
N GLU A 226 -25.15 -2.65 -17.32
CA GLU A 226 -25.77 -1.64 -18.19
C GLU A 226 -26.58 -0.62 -17.40
N LEU A 227 -27.10 -1.04 -16.25
CA LEU A 227 -27.91 -0.21 -15.39
C LEU A 227 -27.13 0.36 -14.22
N ASP A 228 -25.90 -0.07 -13.93
CA ASP A 228 -25.15 0.17 -12.67
C ASP A 228 -26.07 0.05 -11.43
N VAL A 229 -26.73 -1.11 -11.35
CA VAL A 229 -27.64 -1.51 -10.26
C VAL A 229 -27.14 -2.79 -9.61
N TYR A 230 -27.28 -2.86 -8.29
CA TYR A 230 -26.91 -4.00 -7.46
C TYR A 230 -28.18 -4.62 -6.89
N ILE A 231 -28.33 -5.94 -6.96
CA ILE A 231 -29.44 -6.68 -6.36
C ILE A 231 -28.89 -7.60 -5.27
N GLU A 232 -29.56 -7.62 -4.12
CA GLU A 232 -29.26 -8.49 -2.97
C GLU A 232 -30.52 -9.26 -2.57
N TYR A 233 -30.38 -10.56 -2.38
CA TYR A 233 -31.41 -11.46 -1.86
C TYR A 233 -31.15 -11.76 -0.37
N TRP A 234 -32.01 -11.21 0.48
CA TRP A 234 -31.87 -11.30 1.93
C TRP A 234 -32.61 -12.52 2.50
N GLY A 235 -32.09 -13.72 2.21
CA GLY A 235 -32.78 -14.99 2.46
C GLY A 235 -32.78 -15.53 3.89
N LEU A 236 -32.06 -14.92 4.84
CA LEU A 236 -31.92 -15.42 6.22
C LEU A 236 -32.45 -14.43 7.27
N ASP A 237 -33.04 -14.95 8.34
CA ASP A 237 -33.66 -14.15 9.41
C ASP A 237 -32.96 -14.33 10.78
N THR A 238 -31.63 -14.39 10.79
CA THR A 238 -30.86 -14.47 12.05
C THR A 238 -30.33 -13.09 12.47
N PRO A 239 -30.16 -12.81 13.78
CA PRO A 239 -29.65 -11.51 14.25
C PRO A 239 -28.27 -11.14 13.67
N HIS A 240 -27.34 -12.11 13.60
CA HIS A 240 -26.02 -11.91 13.00
C HIS A 240 -26.08 -11.60 11.50
N TYR A 241 -27.02 -12.23 10.78
CA TYR A 241 -27.24 -11.95 9.37
C TYR A 241 -27.81 -10.54 9.15
N LYS A 242 -28.79 -10.11 9.97
CA LYS A 242 -29.35 -8.75 9.93
C LYS A 242 -28.29 -7.68 10.13
N MET A 243 -27.38 -7.87 11.09
CA MET A 243 -26.26 -6.93 11.29
C MET A 243 -25.37 -6.82 10.03
N SER A 244 -25.13 -7.93 9.35
CA SER A 244 -24.32 -7.97 8.13
C SER A 244 -25.05 -7.32 6.95
N MET A 245 -26.36 -7.54 6.82
CA MET A 245 -27.24 -6.87 5.86
C MET A 245 -27.20 -5.35 6.04
N TYR A 246 -27.46 -4.83 7.25
CA TYR A 246 -27.45 -3.39 7.52
C TYR A 246 -26.09 -2.77 7.21
N LYS A 247 -24.99 -3.45 7.56
CA LYS A 247 -23.64 -2.99 7.22
C LYS A 247 -23.45 -2.87 5.71
N LYS A 248 -23.89 -3.86 4.92
CA LYS A 248 -23.78 -3.85 3.46
C LYS A 248 -24.63 -2.72 2.85
N GLN A 249 -25.86 -2.54 3.33
CA GLN A 249 -26.74 -1.44 2.93
C GLN A 249 -26.12 -0.06 3.19
N MET A 250 -25.50 0.13 4.38
CA MET A 250 -24.79 1.38 4.68
C MET A 250 -23.62 1.62 3.72
N LEU A 251 -22.86 0.59 3.35
CA LEU A 251 -21.77 0.73 2.37
C LEU A 251 -22.28 1.14 1.00
N TYR A 252 -23.38 0.55 0.52
CA TYR A 252 -24.03 0.97 -0.73
C TYR A 252 -24.48 2.44 -0.67
N GLN A 253 -25.13 2.83 0.42
CA GLN A 253 -25.63 4.19 0.62
C GLN A 253 -24.49 5.21 0.64
N GLN A 254 -23.44 4.96 1.43
CA GLN A 254 -22.28 5.85 1.53
C GLN A 254 -21.54 6.01 0.19
N ALA A 255 -21.61 5.00 -0.68
CA ALA A 255 -20.98 5.02 -2.00
C ALA A 255 -21.89 5.56 -3.11
N GLY A 256 -23.13 5.96 -2.79
CA GLY A 256 -24.11 6.42 -3.78
C GLY A 256 -24.51 5.33 -4.79
N LYS A 257 -24.43 4.05 -4.40
CA LYS A 257 -24.76 2.92 -5.28
C LYS A 257 -26.26 2.60 -5.25
N ARG A 258 -26.80 2.26 -6.42
CA ARG A 258 -28.21 1.87 -6.57
C ARG A 258 -28.40 0.42 -6.13
N LEU A 259 -29.13 0.22 -5.03
CA LEU A 259 -29.39 -1.08 -4.45
C LEU A 259 -30.87 -1.45 -4.55
N ILE A 260 -31.14 -2.66 -5.04
CA ILE A 260 -32.43 -3.33 -4.96
C ILE A 260 -32.31 -4.47 -3.94
N SER A 261 -33.02 -4.34 -2.82
CA SER A 261 -33.19 -5.42 -1.85
C SER A 261 -34.38 -6.29 -2.23
N VAL A 262 -34.20 -7.61 -2.23
CA VAL A 262 -35.24 -8.63 -2.43
C VAL A 262 -35.28 -9.52 -1.20
N HIS A 263 -36.46 -9.76 -0.65
CA HIS A 263 -36.68 -10.62 0.50
C HIS A 263 -37.52 -11.86 0.11
N PRO A 264 -37.50 -12.94 0.91
CA PRO A 264 -38.31 -14.14 0.65
C PRO A 264 -39.79 -13.85 0.39
N GLN A 265 -40.36 -12.90 1.15
CA GLN A 265 -41.75 -12.46 1.02
C GLN A 265 -42.06 -11.73 -0.30
N ASP A 266 -41.04 -11.24 -1.00
CA ASP A 266 -41.20 -10.55 -2.27
C ASP A 266 -41.24 -11.54 -3.45
N LEU A 267 -40.77 -12.78 -3.27
CA LEU A 267 -40.66 -13.77 -4.35
C LEU A 267 -41.99 -14.08 -5.07
N PRO A 268 -43.16 -14.14 -4.40
CA PRO A 268 -44.44 -14.32 -5.10
C PRO A 268 -44.81 -13.15 -6.02
N GLY A 269 -44.31 -11.94 -5.73
CA GLY A 269 -44.55 -10.71 -6.49
C GLY A 269 -43.31 -10.17 -7.17
N LEU A 270 -42.32 -11.02 -7.45
CA LEU A 270 -40.97 -10.62 -7.87
C LEU A 270 -41.00 -9.78 -9.16
N ASP A 271 -41.85 -10.17 -10.10
CA ASP A 271 -42.02 -9.49 -11.38
C ASP A 271 -42.43 -8.02 -11.22
N GLY A 272 -43.49 -7.77 -10.44
CA GLY A 272 -43.95 -6.42 -10.14
C GLY A 272 -42.91 -5.62 -9.36
N LEU A 273 -42.19 -6.25 -8.40
CA LEU A 273 -41.15 -5.59 -7.61
C LEU A 273 -39.99 -5.10 -8.49
N LEU A 274 -39.38 -6.01 -9.26
CA LEU A 274 -38.19 -5.70 -10.06
C LEU A 274 -38.56 -4.72 -11.17
N THR A 275 -39.70 -4.91 -11.84
CA THR A 275 -40.22 -3.98 -12.85
C THR A 275 -40.40 -2.58 -12.29
N ALA A 276 -41.08 -2.43 -11.14
CA ALA A 276 -41.32 -1.12 -10.54
C ALA A 276 -39.99 -0.45 -10.14
N LYS A 277 -39.09 -1.17 -9.47
CA LYS A 277 -37.81 -0.64 -9.02
C LYS A 277 -36.92 -0.22 -10.19
N LEU A 278 -36.83 -1.02 -11.25
CA LEU A 278 -36.04 -0.67 -12.42
C LEU A 278 -36.64 0.53 -13.19
N ARG A 279 -37.97 0.66 -13.27
CA ARG A 279 -38.64 1.85 -13.83
C ARG A 279 -38.31 3.12 -13.08
N HIS A 280 -38.28 3.09 -11.75
CA HIS A 280 -37.82 4.22 -10.95
C HIS A 280 -36.36 4.61 -11.22
N LEU A 281 -35.56 3.68 -11.75
CA LEU A 281 -34.17 3.90 -12.13
C LEU A 281 -34.00 4.25 -13.62
N GLY A 282 -35.10 4.47 -14.34
CA GLY A 282 -35.12 4.87 -15.75
C GLY A 282 -35.06 3.72 -16.75
N TYR A 283 -35.26 2.48 -16.32
CA TYR A 283 -35.27 1.30 -17.20
C TYR A 283 -36.69 0.74 -17.34
N HIS A 284 -37.09 0.43 -18.57
CA HIS A 284 -38.38 -0.18 -18.87
C HIS A 284 -38.15 -1.61 -19.40
N PRO A 285 -38.20 -2.62 -18.51
CA PRO A 285 -38.18 -4.03 -18.90
C PRO A 285 -39.41 -4.42 -19.72
#